data_AF-A0A8H3H7X0-F1
#
_entry.id   AF-A0A8H3H7X0-F1
#
_cell.length_a   1.000
_cell.length_b   1.000
_cell.length_c   1.000
_cell.angle_alpha   90.00
_cell.angle_beta   90.00
_cell.angle_gamma   90.00
#
_symmetry.space_group_name_H-M   'P 1'
#
loop_
_entity.id
_entity.type
_entity.pdbx_description
1 polymer ?
#
loop_
_entity_poly.entity_id
_entity_poly.type
_entity_poly.pdbx_seq_one_letter_code
_entity_poly.pdbx_strand_id
1 'polypeptide(L)'
;MAATQDTVEPIEQPHNTLEQEPKSYSAQNLVPLLLQDTTPLTTSDAGLTTRVLMIAPLVVHLAGSVAIATTLIYALDGHYFYLDRQPRVKLADGTHLSGQLGRNNILQSDVTTIISVVLVLLRWVAALWAVPLCWRVIFLLAGRNGLCRRDIRWVTSYGILPPAAYLRHSRNMVLGLVLIFTLAPYPSSPLVTGSVSWVPGSSTLELLSHPTINISGSVNSELIGGGRTQGPTFSTGAVINLSTAWSQDVEGGVLKRVVPLAAQLNINSTIDKVSLPFFAVTKVEWLSKAAAEEHVYQAIESSINSSSFRPFIEQMGQPGAIGLIITNYSSLIHPPDFPTLPLLINVARKRSLNVNNYDVCNSNTTFLPNDTTVPNFRLNRVYARFASSTLFLDGCFAYANVSYHTGFGICRNCRVTSPSTVQNDTELQEMKTSSLTDYAVELMYEYLPSLTPVKSALPELADSLETYVKAALIRSHSALWNTWNDEFGYTQNSTYMPSFSTLKAEISHSRVYGWLTLQMSLTLAGLVFIRLQWGSEYSLIDDTSMVAFDIDSTEVPKPSRSDKDMPRDSMLRIEAKEDGWKVIVASGRFSHGSEL
;
A
#
# COMPACT_ATOMS: atom_id res chain seq x y z
N MET A 1 5.02 42.94 25.22
CA MET A 1 4.09 44.00 25.68
C MET A 1 2.76 43.33 25.98
N ALA A 2 2.03 43.65 27.04
CA ALA A 2 2.34 44.56 28.15
C ALA A 2 2.29 43.80 29.50
N ALA A 3 2.78 44.44 30.56
CA ALA A 3 2.66 43.94 31.94
C ALA A 3 1.71 44.84 32.73
N THR A 4 1.11 44.28 33.78
CA THR A 4 0.60 45.04 34.94
C THR A 4 0.90 44.26 36.20
N GLN A 5 1.14 44.99 37.28
CA GLN A 5 1.68 44.52 38.55
C GLN A 5 1.17 45.47 39.63
N ASP A 6 0.48 44.93 40.64
CA ASP A 6 0.38 45.48 42.00
C ASP A 6 -0.06 44.31 42.90
N THR A 7 0.59 43.92 44.01
CA THR A 7 1.16 44.65 45.17
C THR A 7 0.09 45.05 46.19
N VAL A 8 0.12 44.43 47.38
CA VAL A 8 -0.01 45.03 48.74
C VAL A 8 0.00 43.92 49.81
N GLU A 9 0.69 44.19 50.92
CA GLU A 9 0.94 43.37 52.12
C GLU A 9 0.46 44.19 53.37
N PRO A 10 0.71 43.85 54.65
CA PRO A 10 1.02 42.57 55.33
C PRO A 10 0.14 42.36 56.59
N ILE A 11 0.53 41.46 57.51
CA ILE A 11 0.55 41.72 58.98
C ILE A 11 1.49 40.72 59.70
N GLU A 12 2.10 41.16 60.81
CA GLU A 12 3.25 40.58 61.53
C GLU A 12 2.92 39.41 62.50
N GLN A 13 3.71 38.32 62.59
CA GLN A 13 4.96 38.07 63.39
C GLN A 13 4.74 37.88 64.92
N PRO A 14 5.71 37.35 65.72
CA PRO A 14 7.02 36.73 65.43
C PRO A 14 6.99 35.19 65.71
N HIS A 15 7.96 34.37 66.13
CA HIS A 15 9.40 34.37 66.55
C HIS A 15 9.87 32.86 66.59
N ASN A 16 11.11 32.37 66.76
CA ASN A 16 12.49 32.92 66.84
C ASN A 16 13.55 31.82 66.47
N THR A 17 14.85 32.07 66.74
CA THR A 17 16.08 31.27 66.52
C THR A 17 16.28 29.97 67.32
N LEU A 18 16.98 28.96 66.74
CA LEU A 18 18.38 28.56 67.09
C LEU A 18 18.93 27.35 66.27
N GLU A 19 20.26 27.16 66.29
CA GLU A 19 21.03 26.09 65.60
C GLU A 19 21.19 24.80 66.44
N GLN A 20 21.42 23.64 65.80
CA GLN A 20 22.26 22.57 66.39
C GLN A 20 22.78 21.51 65.38
N GLU A 21 23.96 20.93 65.68
CA GLU A 21 24.61 19.87 64.90
C GLU A 21 23.99 18.46 65.08
N PRO A 22 24.13 17.56 64.09
CA PRO A 22 23.87 16.13 64.26
C PRO A 22 25.05 15.41 64.95
N LYS A 23 24.82 14.87 66.15
CA LYS A 23 25.82 14.06 66.88
C LYS A 23 25.94 12.63 66.34
N SER A 24 27.17 12.14 66.21
CA SER A 24 27.46 10.73 66.01
C SER A 24 27.18 9.89 67.27
N TYR A 25 26.73 8.65 67.10
CA TYR A 25 26.84 7.61 68.12
C TYR A 25 27.48 6.35 67.55
N SER A 26 28.40 5.77 68.32
CA SER A 26 29.03 4.47 68.07
C SER A 26 28.64 3.51 69.18
N ALA A 27 28.41 2.25 68.84
CA ALA A 27 28.20 1.16 69.79
C ALA A 27 28.86 -0.12 69.26
N GLN A 28 30.03 -0.46 69.80
CA GLN A 28 30.62 -1.80 69.67
C GLN A 28 30.18 -2.69 70.85
N ASN A 29 30.49 -3.99 70.76
CA ASN A 29 30.32 -5.05 71.76
C ASN A 29 28.92 -5.68 71.87
N LEU A 30 28.72 -6.82 71.18
CA LEU A 30 28.13 -8.05 71.78
C LEU A 30 28.20 -9.27 70.82
N VAL A 31 29.23 -10.10 71.03
CA VAL A 31 29.52 -11.43 70.43
C VAL A 31 30.41 -12.15 71.46
N PRO A 32 30.37 -13.49 71.69
CA PRO A 32 29.65 -14.56 70.98
C PRO A 32 28.71 -15.44 71.87
N LEU A 33 27.92 -16.34 71.25
CA LEU A 33 28.09 -17.81 71.33
C LEU A 33 26.95 -18.63 70.66
N LEU A 34 27.36 -19.48 69.71
CA LEU A 34 26.83 -20.81 69.35
C LEU A 34 25.33 -21.05 68.99
N LEU A 35 25.13 -21.24 67.67
CA LEU A 35 24.62 -22.45 66.99
C LEU A 35 23.13 -22.90 67.08
N GLN A 36 22.77 -23.67 66.04
CA GLN A 36 21.49 -24.36 65.76
C GLN A 36 20.28 -23.45 65.45
N ASP A 37 19.47 -23.71 64.42
CA ASP A 37 19.62 -24.67 63.30
C ASP A 37 19.15 -24.03 61.98
N THR A 38 19.91 -24.24 60.92
CA THR A 38 19.46 -24.01 59.53
C THR A 38 19.74 -25.28 58.74
N THR A 39 18.68 -25.95 58.32
CA THR A 39 18.78 -27.19 57.54
C THR A 39 19.43 -26.88 56.17
N PRO A 40 20.43 -27.68 55.74
CA PRO A 40 21.06 -27.45 54.45
C PRO A 40 20.06 -27.74 53.33
N LEU A 41 19.83 -26.77 52.45
CA LEU A 41 19.11 -27.02 51.21
C LEU A 41 19.89 -28.05 50.38
N THR A 42 19.17 -29.02 49.82
CA THR A 42 19.76 -30.10 49.01
C THR A 42 20.52 -29.51 47.81
N THR A 43 21.80 -29.86 47.69
CA THR A 43 22.74 -29.28 46.69
C THR A 43 22.32 -29.50 45.23
N SER A 44 21.39 -30.42 44.98
CA SER A 44 20.71 -30.62 43.70
C SER A 44 19.90 -29.40 43.24
N ASP A 45 19.14 -28.78 44.13
CA ASP A 45 18.08 -27.83 43.76
C ASP A 45 18.63 -26.44 43.44
N ALA A 46 19.71 -26.03 44.13
CA ALA A 46 20.51 -24.86 43.77
C ALA A 46 21.15 -25.03 42.38
N GLY A 47 21.75 -26.20 42.11
CA GLY A 47 22.36 -26.50 40.81
C GLY A 47 21.36 -26.53 39.64
N LEU A 48 20.10 -26.88 39.90
CA LEU A 48 19.03 -26.84 38.89
C LEU A 48 18.54 -25.40 38.64
N THR A 49 18.25 -24.65 39.71
CA THR A 49 17.72 -23.28 39.60
C THR A 49 18.69 -22.32 38.89
N THR A 50 19.99 -22.36 39.21
CA THR A 50 21.00 -21.55 38.51
C THR A 50 21.09 -21.89 37.01
N ARG A 51 20.97 -23.17 36.63
CA ARG A 51 20.97 -23.58 35.22
C ARG A 51 19.72 -23.12 34.46
N VAL A 52 18.56 -23.13 35.10
CA VAL A 52 17.32 -22.59 34.51
C VAL A 52 17.42 -21.08 34.33
N LEU A 53 17.86 -20.35 35.35
CA LEU A 53 18.03 -18.88 35.31
C LEU A 53 19.03 -18.46 34.23
N MET A 54 20.09 -19.26 34.02
CA MET A 54 21.09 -19.03 32.96
C MET A 54 20.51 -19.13 31.54
N ILE A 55 19.59 -20.08 31.30
CA ILE A 55 19.05 -20.36 29.96
C ILE A 55 17.78 -19.52 29.67
N ALA A 56 17.08 -19.06 30.71
CA ALA A 56 15.83 -18.31 30.59
C ALA A 56 15.89 -17.10 29.62
N PRO A 57 16.93 -16.23 29.60
CA PRO A 57 17.00 -15.13 28.64
C PRO A 57 17.00 -15.61 27.18
N LEU A 58 17.67 -16.73 26.88
CA LEU A 58 17.75 -17.31 25.53
C LEU A 58 16.38 -17.83 25.05
N VAL A 59 15.60 -18.42 25.97
CA VAL A 59 14.25 -18.94 25.71
C VAL A 59 13.24 -17.80 25.56
N VAL A 60 13.28 -16.79 26.44
CA VAL A 60 12.41 -15.60 26.35
C VAL A 60 12.70 -14.82 25.07
N HIS A 61 13.97 -14.68 24.69
CA HIS A 61 14.36 -14.06 23.43
C HIS A 61 13.85 -14.83 22.21
N LEU A 62 14.00 -16.16 22.19
CA LEU A 62 13.47 -17.02 21.14
C LEU A 62 11.95 -16.86 20.99
N ALA A 63 11.22 -17.01 22.09
CA ALA A 63 9.76 -16.91 22.12
C ALA A 63 9.27 -15.52 21.67
N GLY A 64 9.89 -14.45 22.16
CA GLY A 64 9.59 -13.08 21.75
C GLY A 64 9.87 -12.84 20.26
N SER A 65 10.99 -13.36 19.74
CA SER A 65 11.37 -13.21 18.33
C SER A 65 10.36 -13.89 17.39
N VAL A 66 9.97 -15.13 17.72
CA VAL A 66 8.95 -15.88 16.97
C VAL A 66 7.59 -15.19 17.08
N ALA A 67 7.18 -14.75 18.28
CA ALA A 67 5.92 -14.04 18.49
C ALA A 67 5.81 -12.80 17.59
N ILE A 68 6.81 -11.91 17.62
CA ILE A 68 6.86 -10.69 16.77
C ILE A 68 6.71 -11.04 15.29
N ALA A 69 7.46 -12.04 14.79
CA ALA A 69 7.37 -12.46 13.40
C ALA A 69 5.97 -13.00 13.03
N THR A 70 5.36 -13.81 13.90
CA THR A 70 4.00 -14.34 13.68
C THR A 70 2.92 -13.25 13.76
N THR A 71 3.04 -12.28 14.66
CA THR A 71 2.10 -11.15 14.76
C THR A 71 2.18 -10.26 13.51
N LEU A 72 3.39 -9.99 12.99
CA LEU A 72 3.56 -9.28 11.73
C LEU A 72 2.87 -10.02 10.58
N ILE A 73 3.23 -11.28 10.35
CA ILE A 73 2.78 -12.05 9.18
C ILE A 73 1.28 -12.41 9.22
N TYR A 74 0.71 -12.71 10.39
CA TYR A 74 -0.67 -13.25 10.49
C TYR A 74 -1.71 -12.32 11.12
N ALA A 75 -1.30 -11.27 11.84
CA ALA A 75 -2.24 -10.36 12.53
C ALA A 75 -2.17 -8.90 12.03
N LEU A 76 -1.09 -8.51 11.36
CA LEU A 76 -0.92 -7.16 10.79
C LEU A 76 -1.00 -7.16 9.25
N ASP A 77 -0.42 -8.16 8.58
CA ASP A 77 -0.41 -8.21 7.12
C ASP A 77 -1.83 -8.25 6.52
N GLY A 78 -2.09 -7.34 5.58
CA GLY A 78 -3.39 -7.19 4.95
C GLY A 78 -4.44 -6.43 5.77
N HIS A 79 -4.20 -6.13 7.05
CA HIS A 79 -5.20 -5.51 7.93
C HIS A 79 -5.31 -3.99 7.72
N TYR A 80 -6.51 -3.43 7.91
CA TYR A 80 -6.80 -2.00 7.75
C TYR A 80 -6.80 -1.27 9.10
N PHE A 81 -6.11 -0.14 9.14
CA PHE A 81 -5.99 0.73 10.31
C PHE A 81 -6.56 2.12 10.01
N TYR A 82 -7.00 2.80 11.05
CA TYR A 82 -7.59 4.12 10.94
C TYR A 82 -6.51 5.21 10.88
N LEU A 83 -6.78 6.28 10.12
CA LEU A 83 -5.93 7.48 10.08
C LEU A 83 -6.13 8.34 11.34
N ASP A 84 -7.39 8.57 11.70
CA ASP A 84 -7.81 9.32 12.89
C ASP A 84 -8.45 8.39 13.92
N ARG A 85 -8.33 8.69 15.23
CA ARG A 85 -9.06 7.94 16.28
C ARG A 85 -10.58 8.07 16.14
N GLN A 86 -11.01 9.21 15.60
CA GLN A 86 -12.39 9.56 15.28
C GLN A 86 -12.45 9.91 13.78
N PRO A 87 -12.55 8.91 12.89
CA PRO A 87 -12.59 9.15 11.44
C PRO A 87 -13.84 9.97 11.07
N ARG A 88 -13.63 11.03 10.28
CA ARG A 88 -14.70 11.92 9.81
C ARG A 88 -15.25 11.44 8.47
N VAL A 89 -16.39 10.75 8.52
CA VAL A 89 -17.14 10.32 7.34
C VAL A 89 -17.93 11.52 6.80
N LYS A 90 -17.75 11.86 5.53
CA LYS A 90 -18.56 12.87 4.84
C LYS A 90 -19.83 12.22 4.29
N LEU A 91 -20.98 12.86 4.48
CA LEU A 91 -22.27 12.42 3.96
C LEU A 91 -22.66 13.18 2.68
N ALA A 92 -23.65 12.64 1.96
CA ALA A 92 -24.19 13.21 0.72
C ALA A 92 -24.78 14.62 0.88
N ASP A 93 -25.23 14.98 2.09
CA ASP A 93 -25.72 16.32 2.45
C ASP A 93 -24.60 17.32 2.79
N GLY A 94 -23.33 16.89 2.73
CA GLY A 94 -22.16 17.68 3.09
C GLY A 94 -21.86 17.74 4.59
N THR A 95 -22.65 17.09 5.44
CA THR A 95 -22.36 16.97 6.88
C THR A 95 -21.27 15.93 7.16
N HIS A 96 -20.75 15.92 8.39
CA HIS A 96 -19.71 14.99 8.83
C HIS A 96 -20.15 14.20 10.06
N LEU A 97 -20.11 12.87 9.97
CA LEU A 97 -20.24 11.97 11.12
C LEU A 97 -18.86 11.53 11.61
N SER A 98 -18.64 11.65 12.92
CA SER A 98 -17.35 11.38 13.57
C SER A 98 -17.47 10.52 14.84
N GLY A 99 -18.69 10.13 15.23
CA GLY A 99 -18.98 9.58 16.57
C GLY A 99 -19.38 8.10 16.64
N GLN A 100 -19.78 7.46 15.53
CA GLN A 100 -20.28 6.07 15.57
C GLN A 100 -19.20 4.98 15.44
N LEU A 101 -18.03 5.28 14.85
CA LEU A 101 -16.96 4.28 14.63
C LEU A 101 -16.12 3.96 15.88
N GLY A 102 -16.64 4.24 17.08
CA GLY A 102 -15.90 4.09 18.34
C GLY A 102 -14.86 5.18 18.58
N ARG A 103 -14.40 5.28 19.84
CA ARG A 103 -13.44 6.29 20.32
C ARG A 103 -11.99 5.77 20.41
N ASN A 104 -11.80 4.45 20.36
CA ASN A 104 -10.55 3.77 20.70
C ASN A 104 -10.01 2.96 19.50
N ASN A 105 -10.06 3.53 18.30
CA ASN A 105 -9.47 2.90 17.11
C ASN A 105 -7.93 2.87 17.20
N ILE A 106 -7.35 1.74 16.79
CA ILE A 106 -5.90 1.53 16.72
C ILE A 106 -5.37 2.25 15.49
N LEU A 107 -4.35 3.09 15.69
CA LEU A 107 -3.67 3.84 14.64
C LEU A 107 -2.36 3.17 14.20
N GLN A 108 -1.89 3.56 13.01
CA GLN A 108 -0.50 3.33 12.56
C GLN A 108 0.54 3.68 13.64
N SER A 109 0.36 4.82 14.32
CA SER A 109 1.26 5.30 15.37
C SER A 109 1.26 4.41 16.61
N ASP A 110 0.12 3.80 16.97
CA ASP A 110 0.03 2.86 18.08
C ASP A 110 0.79 1.57 17.75
N VAL A 111 0.55 1.00 16.56
CA VAL A 111 1.21 -0.24 16.10
C VAL A 111 2.73 -0.07 16.02
N THR A 112 3.19 1.01 15.39
CA THR A 112 4.64 1.29 15.25
C THR A 112 5.31 1.59 16.59
N THR A 113 4.59 2.22 17.54
CA THR A 113 5.08 2.41 18.92
C THR A 113 5.20 1.08 19.67
N ILE A 114 4.18 0.22 19.59
CA ILE A 114 4.19 -1.12 20.23
C ILE A 114 5.35 -1.97 19.69
N ILE A 115 5.53 -2.03 18.37
CA ILE A 115 6.67 -2.73 17.74
C ILE A 115 8.00 -2.17 18.27
N SER A 116 8.14 -0.84 18.37
CA SER A 116 9.37 -0.20 18.86
C SER A 116 9.67 -0.53 20.32
N VAL A 117 8.66 -0.49 21.20
CA VAL A 117 8.80 -0.85 22.63
C VAL A 117 9.17 -2.33 22.78
N VAL A 118 8.52 -3.23 22.05
CA VAL A 118 8.79 -4.67 22.12
C VAL A 118 10.19 -5.01 21.58
N LEU A 119 10.64 -4.35 20.50
CA LEU A 119 12.02 -4.49 19.99
C LEU A 119 13.08 -3.95 20.96
N VAL A 120 12.76 -2.91 21.76
CA VAL A 120 13.63 -2.47 22.85
C VAL A 120 13.70 -3.54 23.92
N LEU A 121 12.57 -4.03 24.44
CA LEU A 121 12.53 -5.08 25.48
C LEU A 121 13.30 -6.34 25.06
N LEU A 122 13.17 -6.79 23.79
CA LEU A 122 13.90 -7.93 23.25
C LEU A 122 15.43 -7.72 23.31
N ARG A 123 15.92 -6.51 23.05
CA ARG A 123 17.35 -6.15 23.17
C ARG A 123 17.85 -6.17 24.61
N TRP A 124 17.03 -5.81 25.60
CA TRP A 124 17.39 -5.97 27.02
C TRP A 124 17.56 -7.45 27.38
N VAL A 125 16.65 -8.31 26.91
CA VAL A 125 16.76 -9.77 27.11
C VAL A 125 18.00 -10.34 26.41
N ALA A 126 18.35 -9.88 25.21
CA ALA A 126 19.60 -10.26 24.54
C ALA A 126 20.85 -9.84 25.35
N ALA A 127 20.84 -8.64 25.93
CA ALA A 127 21.95 -8.15 26.77
C ALA A 127 22.14 -8.96 28.05
N LEU A 128 21.05 -9.42 28.68
CA LEU A 128 21.09 -10.31 29.85
C LEU A 128 21.76 -11.66 29.55
N TRP A 129 21.74 -12.13 28.29
CA TRP A 129 22.55 -13.29 27.86
C TRP A 129 23.99 -12.88 27.49
N ALA A 130 24.16 -11.81 26.72
CA ALA A 130 25.44 -11.42 26.14
C ALA A 130 26.50 -11.03 27.18
N VAL A 131 26.13 -10.36 28.27
CA VAL A 131 27.10 -9.90 29.29
C VAL A 131 27.70 -11.08 30.09
N PRO A 132 26.92 -12.02 30.66
CA PRO A 132 27.44 -13.27 31.22
C PRO A 132 28.27 -14.10 30.24
N LEU A 133 27.85 -14.15 28.96
CA LEU A 133 28.58 -14.87 27.91
C LEU A 133 29.99 -14.31 27.70
N CYS A 134 30.14 -12.98 27.58
CA CYS A 134 31.43 -12.33 27.41
C CYS A 134 32.41 -12.68 28.55
N TRP A 135 31.94 -12.65 29.80
CA TRP A 135 32.75 -13.05 30.95
C TRP A 135 33.14 -14.52 30.91
N ARG A 136 32.20 -15.44 30.66
CA ARG A 136 32.52 -16.88 30.58
C ARG A 136 33.52 -17.20 29.45
N VAL A 137 33.44 -16.51 28.31
CA VAL A 137 34.43 -16.64 27.23
C VAL A 137 35.82 -16.14 27.67
N ILE A 138 35.91 -15.06 28.44
CA ILE A 138 37.17 -14.57 29.02
C ILE A 138 37.79 -15.64 29.94
N PHE A 139 37.03 -16.23 30.86
CA PHE A 139 37.52 -17.30 31.74
C PHE A 139 38.01 -18.54 30.97
N LEU A 140 37.22 -19.05 30.02
CA LEU A 140 37.59 -20.23 29.23
C LEU A 140 38.90 -20.06 28.45
N LEU A 141 39.21 -18.84 28.01
CA LEU A 141 40.44 -18.52 27.29
C LEU A 141 41.60 -18.23 28.25
N ALA A 142 41.36 -17.47 29.32
CA ALA A 142 42.36 -17.13 30.33
C ALA A 142 42.88 -18.36 31.09
N GLY A 143 42.01 -19.30 31.46
CA GLY A 143 42.45 -20.53 32.13
C GLY A 143 43.28 -21.44 31.23
N ARG A 144 42.90 -21.61 29.95
CA ARG A 144 43.54 -22.58 29.05
C ARG A 144 44.80 -22.03 28.37
N ASN A 145 44.75 -20.81 27.85
CA ASN A 145 45.81 -20.22 27.04
C ASN A 145 46.50 -19.04 27.75
N GLY A 146 45.82 -18.40 28.70
CA GLY A 146 46.11 -17.04 29.13
C GLY A 146 45.47 -16.00 28.20
N LEU A 147 45.22 -14.80 28.73
CA LEU A 147 44.74 -13.64 27.96
C LEU A 147 45.55 -12.39 28.31
N CYS A 148 45.93 -11.59 27.33
CA CYS A 148 46.57 -10.31 27.61
C CYS A 148 45.53 -9.31 28.16
N ARG A 149 45.94 -8.38 29.03
CA ARG A 149 45.03 -7.35 29.60
C ARG A 149 44.34 -6.51 28.51
N ARG A 150 45.02 -6.30 27.37
CA ARG A 150 44.46 -5.68 26.16
C ARG A 150 43.22 -6.42 25.64
N ASP A 151 43.25 -7.75 25.65
CA ASP A 151 42.23 -8.61 25.06
C ASP A 151 41.03 -8.76 25.98
N ILE A 152 41.25 -8.82 27.30
CA ILE A 152 40.16 -8.72 28.30
C ILE A 152 39.39 -7.43 28.08
N ARG A 153 40.10 -6.30 27.92
CA ARG A 153 39.49 -5.00 27.61
C ARG A 153 38.79 -5.02 26.26
N TRP A 154 39.33 -5.68 25.25
CA TRP A 154 38.72 -5.78 23.92
C TRP A 154 37.39 -6.54 23.95
N VAL A 155 37.35 -7.72 24.58
CA VAL A 155 36.12 -8.53 24.69
C VAL A 155 35.05 -7.79 25.52
N THR A 156 35.43 -7.16 26.63
CA THR A 156 34.49 -6.38 27.46
C THR A 156 34.03 -5.06 26.83
N SER A 157 34.81 -4.45 25.92
CA SER A 157 34.44 -3.19 25.25
C SER A 157 33.65 -3.39 23.95
N TYR A 158 33.88 -4.50 23.24
CA TYR A 158 33.34 -4.73 21.89
C TYR A 158 32.54 -6.03 21.72
N GLY A 159 32.52 -6.92 22.72
CA GLY A 159 31.78 -8.18 22.67
C GLY A 159 32.30 -9.19 21.64
N ILE A 160 33.54 -9.05 21.16
CA ILE A 160 34.17 -9.92 20.14
C ILE A 160 35.60 -10.32 20.54
N LEU A 161 36.14 -11.41 19.96
CA LEU A 161 37.56 -11.76 20.13
C LEU A 161 38.48 -10.94 19.21
N PRO A 162 39.74 -10.66 19.61
CA PRO A 162 40.78 -10.13 18.74
C PRO A 162 41.12 -11.10 17.58
N PRO A 163 40.97 -10.72 16.30
CA PRO A 163 41.10 -11.66 15.18
C PRO A 163 42.49 -12.32 15.05
N ALA A 164 43.57 -11.55 15.20
CA ALA A 164 44.92 -12.00 14.87
C ALA A 164 45.52 -13.01 15.87
N ALA A 165 45.11 -12.97 17.15
CA ALA A 165 45.77 -13.74 18.20
C ALA A 165 45.09 -15.09 18.47
N TYR A 166 43.76 -15.16 18.45
CA TYR A 166 43.02 -16.31 18.99
C TYR A 166 42.43 -17.24 17.91
N LEU A 167 42.19 -16.78 16.68
CA LEU A 167 41.55 -17.57 15.62
C LEU A 167 42.37 -18.78 15.11
N ARG A 168 43.67 -18.87 15.47
CA ARG A 168 44.56 -19.98 15.08
C ARG A 168 44.15 -21.34 15.68
N HIS A 169 43.31 -21.37 16.71
CA HIS A 169 42.81 -22.60 17.34
C HIS A 169 41.31 -22.77 17.11
N SER A 170 40.88 -23.96 16.67
CA SER A 170 39.48 -24.25 16.30
C SER A 170 38.46 -23.93 17.40
N ARG A 171 38.70 -24.35 18.66
CA ARG A 171 37.82 -24.03 19.80
C ARG A 171 37.72 -22.51 20.04
N ASN A 172 38.81 -21.77 19.90
CA ASN A 172 38.83 -20.31 20.05
C ASN A 172 38.08 -19.61 18.90
N MET A 173 38.23 -20.11 17.66
CA MET A 173 37.47 -19.65 16.50
C MET A 173 35.96 -19.83 16.70
N VAL A 174 35.51 -20.97 17.23
CA VAL A 174 34.09 -21.18 17.53
C VAL A 174 33.60 -20.24 18.64
N LEU A 175 34.39 -19.99 19.70
CA LEU A 175 34.04 -18.98 20.71
C LEU A 175 33.95 -17.55 20.11
N GLY A 176 34.81 -17.23 19.16
CA GLY A 176 34.74 -15.96 18.40
C GLY A 176 33.48 -15.85 17.54
N LEU A 177 33.08 -16.92 16.85
CA LEU A 177 31.85 -16.98 16.07
C LEU A 177 30.60 -16.88 16.96
N VAL A 178 30.59 -17.57 18.11
CA VAL A 178 29.53 -17.47 19.13
C VAL A 178 29.33 -16.02 19.59
N LEU A 179 30.41 -15.28 19.86
CA LEU A 179 30.35 -13.87 20.20
C LEU A 179 29.83 -13.00 19.04
N ILE A 180 30.30 -13.22 17.80
CA ILE A 180 29.84 -12.48 16.61
C ILE A 180 28.34 -12.69 16.35
N PHE A 181 27.84 -13.93 16.40
CA PHE A 181 26.41 -14.21 16.23
C PHE A 181 25.56 -13.71 17.42
N THR A 182 26.14 -13.61 18.63
CA THR A 182 25.48 -12.95 19.77
C THR A 182 25.24 -11.46 19.53
N LEU A 183 26.02 -10.80 18.67
CA LEU A 183 25.86 -9.38 18.33
C LEU A 183 24.92 -9.12 17.13
N ALA A 184 24.58 -10.14 16.32
CA ALA A 184 23.73 -10.00 15.15
C ALA A 184 22.30 -9.43 15.42
N PRO A 185 21.64 -9.70 16.57
CA PRO A 185 20.36 -9.06 16.93
C PRO A 185 20.39 -7.53 17.01
N TYR A 186 21.48 -6.94 17.50
CA TYR A 186 21.53 -5.52 17.87
C TYR A 186 21.28 -4.56 16.70
N PRO A 187 21.96 -4.66 15.54
CA PRO A 187 21.72 -3.78 14.39
C PRO A 187 20.46 -4.16 13.59
N SER A 188 19.79 -5.28 13.88
CA SER A 188 18.73 -5.83 13.01
C SER A 188 17.39 -5.08 13.04
N SER A 189 17.12 -4.29 14.09
CA SER A 189 15.83 -3.61 14.33
C SER A 189 15.22 -2.86 13.13
N PRO A 190 15.99 -2.14 12.27
CA PRO A 190 15.48 -1.50 11.05
C PRO A 190 14.84 -2.45 10.03
N LEU A 191 15.16 -3.76 10.06
CA LEU A 191 14.53 -4.74 9.17
C LEU A 191 13.06 -4.97 9.51
N VAL A 192 12.67 -4.99 10.79
CA VAL A 192 11.25 -5.11 11.20
C VAL A 192 10.53 -3.77 11.18
N THR A 193 11.13 -2.68 11.66
CA THR A 193 10.46 -1.37 11.56
C THR A 193 10.28 -0.95 10.10
N GLY A 194 11.24 -1.32 9.24
CA GLY A 194 11.15 -1.20 7.79
C GLY A 194 10.49 -2.38 7.07
N SER A 195 9.90 -3.38 7.75
CA SER A 195 9.09 -4.41 7.08
C SER A 195 7.63 -4.00 6.91
N VAL A 196 7.16 -2.98 7.66
CA VAL A 196 5.76 -2.53 7.63
C VAL A 196 5.60 -1.35 6.67
N SER A 197 5.01 -1.61 5.50
CA SER A 197 4.53 -0.57 4.59
C SER A 197 3.08 -0.21 4.92
N TRP A 198 2.74 1.07 4.73
CA TRP A 198 1.41 1.62 5.02
C TRP A 198 0.80 2.15 3.72
N VAL A 199 -0.08 1.35 3.12
CA VAL A 199 -0.65 1.59 1.80
C VAL A 199 -2.00 2.30 1.95
N PRO A 200 -2.27 3.41 1.23
CA PRO A 200 -3.59 4.04 1.24
C PRO A 200 -4.70 3.07 0.81
N GLY A 201 -5.76 3.02 1.60
CA GLY A 201 -6.94 2.19 1.34
C GLY A 201 -8.22 2.89 1.78
N SER A 202 -9.33 2.17 1.69
CA SER A 202 -10.65 2.66 2.04
C SER A 202 -11.50 1.54 2.62
N SER A 203 -12.29 1.84 3.64
CA SER A 203 -13.26 0.91 4.23
C SER A 203 -14.65 1.54 4.19
N THR A 204 -15.70 0.76 3.91
CA THR A 204 -17.10 1.19 3.97
C THR A 204 -17.62 1.17 5.40
N LEU A 205 -18.39 2.18 5.79
CA LEU A 205 -19.15 2.17 7.04
C LEU A 205 -20.59 1.76 6.80
N GLU A 206 -21.09 0.82 7.61
CA GLU A 206 -22.52 0.59 7.80
C GLU A 206 -23.04 1.53 8.90
N LEU A 207 -24.05 2.35 8.61
CA LEU A 207 -24.62 3.31 9.56
C LEU A 207 -25.95 2.81 10.11
N LEU A 208 -26.13 2.94 11.43
CA LEU A 208 -27.38 2.58 12.12
C LEU A 208 -28.58 3.32 11.51
N SER A 209 -28.42 4.60 11.21
CA SER A 209 -29.32 5.36 10.35
C SER A 209 -28.89 5.19 8.89
N HIS A 210 -29.62 4.39 8.11
CA HIS A 210 -29.32 4.16 6.70
C HIS A 210 -29.52 5.48 5.91
N PRO A 211 -28.44 6.16 5.46
CA PRO A 211 -28.59 7.47 4.85
C PRO A 211 -29.03 7.31 3.39
N THR A 212 -29.86 8.22 2.90
CA THR A 212 -30.32 8.22 1.51
C THR A 212 -29.68 9.33 0.68
N ILE A 213 -29.46 9.04 -0.59
CA ILE A 213 -29.00 9.96 -1.62
C ILE A 213 -30.02 9.97 -2.76
N ASN A 214 -30.30 11.17 -3.27
CA ASN A 214 -31.20 11.38 -4.38
C ASN A 214 -30.47 11.07 -5.70
N ILE A 215 -31.09 10.27 -6.58
CA ILE A 215 -30.53 9.84 -7.86
C ILE A 215 -31.64 9.86 -8.90
N SER A 216 -31.41 10.48 -10.06
CA SER A 216 -32.38 10.46 -11.15
C SER A 216 -32.53 9.04 -11.69
N GLY A 217 -33.74 8.49 -11.67
CA GLY A 217 -34.11 7.18 -12.21
C GLY A 217 -34.84 7.28 -13.54
N SER A 218 -35.07 6.12 -14.17
CA SER A 218 -35.61 6.03 -15.55
C SER A 218 -36.89 6.85 -15.75
N VAL A 219 -36.93 7.53 -16.90
CA VAL A 219 -38.01 8.42 -17.34
C VAL A 219 -39.32 7.66 -17.61
N ASN A 220 -40.46 8.31 -17.33
CA ASN A 220 -41.79 7.88 -17.75
C ASN A 220 -42.01 8.30 -19.21
N SER A 221 -42.50 7.40 -20.06
CA SER A 221 -42.61 7.58 -21.52
C SER A 221 -43.38 8.84 -21.96
N GLU A 222 -44.29 9.33 -21.13
CA GLU A 222 -45.19 10.45 -21.44
C GLU A 222 -44.47 11.81 -21.60
N LEU A 223 -43.35 12.05 -20.91
CA LEU A 223 -42.64 13.34 -21.00
C LEU A 223 -41.87 13.54 -22.31
N ILE A 224 -41.55 12.45 -23.02
CA ILE A 224 -40.49 12.45 -24.04
C ILE A 224 -40.94 13.16 -25.35
N GLY A 225 -42.25 13.28 -25.58
CA GLY A 225 -42.80 13.97 -26.76
C GLY A 225 -42.41 15.45 -26.87
N GLY A 226 -42.08 16.12 -25.76
CA GLY A 226 -41.73 17.55 -25.73
C GLY A 226 -40.26 17.87 -26.02
N GLY A 227 -39.34 16.92 -25.83
CA GLY A 227 -37.88 17.19 -25.79
C GLY A 227 -37.18 17.33 -27.15
N ARG A 228 -37.92 17.39 -28.27
CA ARG A 228 -37.39 17.21 -29.65
C ARG A 228 -36.55 18.38 -30.22
N THR A 229 -36.11 19.31 -29.39
CA THR A 229 -35.24 20.44 -29.80
C THR A 229 -34.09 20.60 -28.81
N GLN A 230 -33.26 19.57 -28.69
CA GLN A 230 -32.10 19.60 -27.80
C GLN A 230 -31.06 20.63 -28.26
N GLY A 231 -30.61 21.47 -27.32
CA GLY A 231 -29.78 22.63 -27.61
C GLY A 231 -28.27 22.39 -27.42
N PRO A 232 -27.44 23.43 -27.64
CA PRO A 232 -25.99 23.37 -27.35
C PRO A 232 -25.67 22.99 -25.89
N THR A 233 -26.59 23.27 -24.96
CA THR A 233 -26.56 22.83 -23.57
C THR A 233 -26.50 21.31 -23.44
N PHE A 234 -27.31 20.57 -24.18
CA PHE A 234 -27.35 19.11 -24.14
C PHE A 234 -26.06 18.49 -24.67
N SER A 235 -25.55 18.97 -25.83
CA SER A 235 -24.26 18.53 -26.34
C SER A 235 -23.12 18.80 -25.35
N THR A 236 -23.19 19.90 -24.60
CA THR A 236 -22.21 20.24 -23.56
C THR A 236 -22.32 19.28 -22.37
N GLY A 237 -23.55 18.99 -21.91
CA GLY A 237 -23.81 18.00 -20.87
C GLY A 237 -23.33 16.60 -21.23
N ALA A 238 -23.53 16.17 -22.48
CA ALA A 238 -23.06 14.87 -22.98
C ALA A 238 -21.53 14.79 -23.01
N VAL A 239 -20.83 15.85 -23.46
CA VAL A 239 -19.35 15.93 -23.42
C VAL A 239 -18.82 15.90 -21.97
N ILE A 240 -19.48 16.59 -21.03
CA ILE A 240 -19.14 16.55 -19.60
C ILE A 240 -19.34 15.15 -19.04
N ASN A 241 -20.48 14.51 -19.29
CA ASN A 241 -20.78 13.17 -18.77
C ASN A 241 -19.84 12.10 -19.34
N LEU A 242 -19.51 12.18 -20.63
CA LEU A 242 -18.50 11.35 -21.29
C LEU A 242 -17.12 11.51 -20.61
N SER A 243 -16.69 12.75 -20.39
CA SER A 243 -15.37 13.08 -19.81
C SER A 243 -15.26 12.81 -18.29
N THR A 244 -16.38 12.72 -17.59
CA THR A 244 -16.41 12.47 -16.13
C THR A 244 -16.35 10.98 -15.80
N ALA A 245 -17.07 10.16 -16.57
CA ALA A 245 -17.19 8.73 -16.32
C ALA A 245 -16.06 7.88 -16.92
N TRP A 246 -15.40 8.34 -18.00
CA TRP A 246 -14.51 7.50 -18.81
C TRP A 246 -13.13 8.14 -19.03
N SER A 247 -12.08 7.31 -18.93
CA SER A 247 -10.70 7.62 -19.30
C SER A 247 -10.33 6.96 -20.64
N GLN A 248 -9.06 7.00 -21.04
CA GLN A 248 -8.57 6.30 -22.24
C GLN A 248 -8.50 4.77 -22.05
N ASP A 249 -8.40 4.29 -20.80
CA ASP A 249 -8.27 2.89 -20.45
C ASP A 249 -9.48 2.05 -20.88
N VAL A 250 -9.25 0.79 -21.29
CA VAL A 250 -10.31 -0.10 -21.81
C VAL A 250 -10.71 -1.13 -20.75
N GLU A 251 -11.75 -0.80 -19.99
CA GLU A 251 -12.35 -1.69 -18.99
C GLU A 251 -13.43 -2.58 -19.63
N GLY A 252 -13.17 -3.89 -19.72
CA GLY A 252 -14.13 -4.85 -20.25
C GLY A 252 -15.22 -5.21 -19.24
N GLY A 253 -16.49 -5.16 -19.65
CA GLY A 253 -17.65 -5.54 -18.81
C GLY A 253 -18.06 -4.51 -17.74
N VAL A 254 -17.34 -3.39 -17.63
CA VAL A 254 -17.67 -2.29 -16.70
C VAL A 254 -18.57 -1.28 -17.41
N LEU A 255 -19.72 -0.98 -16.80
CA LEU A 255 -20.63 0.08 -17.18
C LEU A 255 -20.56 1.19 -16.12
N LYS A 256 -20.45 2.43 -16.58
CA LYS A 256 -20.30 3.61 -15.72
C LYS A 256 -21.42 4.60 -15.96
N ARG A 257 -21.80 5.28 -14.88
CA ARG A 257 -22.79 6.35 -14.87
C ARG A 257 -22.28 7.55 -14.07
N VAL A 258 -22.60 8.74 -14.56
CA VAL A 258 -22.52 9.97 -13.77
C VAL A 258 -23.76 10.11 -12.86
N VAL A 259 -23.52 10.39 -11.58
CA VAL A 259 -24.50 10.76 -10.55
C VAL A 259 -23.91 11.99 -9.83
N PRO A 260 -24.32 13.23 -10.19
CA PRO A 260 -23.64 14.45 -9.71
C PRO A 260 -23.55 14.58 -8.17
N LEU A 261 -24.54 14.08 -7.43
CA LEU A 261 -24.54 14.10 -5.97
C LEU A 261 -23.51 13.13 -5.34
N ALA A 262 -23.03 12.12 -6.09
CA ALA A 262 -22.01 11.19 -5.61
C ALA A 262 -20.62 11.84 -5.45
N ALA A 263 -20.36 13.04 -6.00
CA ALA A 263 -19.16 13.81 -5.69
C ALA A 263 -19.09 14.31 -4.22
N GLN A 264 -20.20 14.23 -3.47
CA GLN A 264 -20.15 14.48 -2.03
C GLN A 264 -19.65 13.27 -1.23
N LEU A 265 -19.67 12.07 -1.82
CA LEU A 265 -19.20 10.82 -1.21
C LEU A 265 -17.71 10.60 -1.46
N ASN A 266 -17.08 9.82 -0.58
CA ASN A 266 -15.69 9.39 -0.76
C ASN A 266 -15.60 8.26 -1.80
N ILE A 267 -14.44 8.15 -2.48
CA ILE A 267 -14.19 7.04 -3.42
C ILE A 267 -14.24 5.69 -2.69
N ASN A 268 -14.78 4.67 -3.35
CA ASN A 268 -15.16 3.36 -2.82
C ASN A 268 -16.34 3.37 -1.81
N SER A 269 -17.12 4.45 -1.72
CA SER A 269 -18.48 4.37 -1.16
C SER A 269 -19.36 3.50 -2.07
N THR A 270 -20.39 2.85 -1.53
CA THR A 270 -21.35 2.06 -2.32
C THR A 270 -22.76 2.63 -2.21
N ILE A 271 -23.56 2.46 -3.27
CA ILE A 271 -24.95 2.90 -3.36
C ILE A 271 -25.85 1.69 -3.65
N ASP A 272 -26.85 1.43 -2.80
CA ASP A 272 -27.66 0.20 -2.80
C ASP A 272 -28.37 -0.07 -4.14
N LYS A 273 -28.87 0.97 -4.81
CA LYS A 273 -29.61 0.88 -6.08
C LYS A 273 -29.28 2.04 -7.01
N VAL A 274 -28.71 1.74 -8.17
CA VAL A 274 -28.51 2.71 -9.27
C VAL A 274 -28.95 2.07 -10.60
N SER A 275 -29.70 2.80 -11.42
CA SER A 275 -29.91 2.44 -12.83
C SER A 275 -28.69 2.87 -13.65
N LEU A 276 -28.03 1.89 -14.30
CA LEU A 276 -26.93 2.10 -15.24
C LEU A 276 -27.40 1.89 -16.69
N PRO A 277 -26.97 2.73 -17.65
CA PRO A 277 -27.18 2.46 -19.08
C PRO A 277 -26.37 1.23 -19.52
N PHE A 278 -26.97 0.41 -20.38
CA PHE A 278 -26.31 -0.74 -20.99
C PHE A 278 -26.34 -0.63 -22.51
N PHE A 279 -25.16 -0.80 -23.11
CA PHE A 279 -24.96 -0.94 -24.54
C PHE A 279 -23.87 -1.99 -24.76
N ALA A 280 -24.11 -2.95 -25.66
CA ALA A 280 -23.17 -4.01 -25.98
C ALA A 280 -23.10 -4.20 -27.50
N VAL A 281 -21.90 -4.08 -28.06
CA VAL A 281 -21.66 -4.39 -29.48
C VAL A 281 -21.43 -5.89 -29.63
N THR A 282 -22.35 -6.57 -30.30
CA THR A 282 -22.31 -8.03 -30.50
C THR A 282 -21.50 -8.43 -31.73
N LYS A 283 -21.52 -7.60 -32.78
CA LYS A 283 -20.75 -7.82 -34.03
C LYS A 283 -20.41 -6.49 -34.70
N VAL A 284 -19.22 -6.39 -35.30
CA VAL A 284 -18.85 -5.33 -36.25
C VAL A 284 -18.54 -5.99 -37.58
N GLU A 285 -19.23 -5.58 -38.66
CA GLU A 285 -19.06 -6.13 -40.01
C GLU A 285 -18.68 -5.02 -40.99
N TRP A 286 -17.38 -4.95 -41.33
CA TRP A 286 -16.84 -3.97 -42.27
C TRP A 286 -17.26 -4.30 -43.71
N LEU A 287 -17.87 -3.34 -44.41
CA LEU A 287 -18.35 -3.54 -45.78
C LEU A 287 -17.27 -3.18 -46.81
N SER A 288 -17.29 -3.87 -47.95
CA SER A 288 -16.44 -3.53 -49.10
C SER A 288 -16.74 -2.13 -49.63
N LYS A 289 -15.73 -1.47 -50.22
CA LYS A 289 -15.85 -0.11 -50.79
C LYS A 289 -17.11 0.08 -51.66
N ALA A 290 -17.38 -0.83 -52.59
CA ALA A 290 -18.50 -0.69 -53.53
C ALA A 290 -19.88 -0.74 -52.84
N ALA A 291 -20.02 -1.53 -51.77
CA ALA A 291 -21.26 -1.57 -50.98
C ALA A 291 -21.36 -0.35 -50.05
N ALA A 292 -20.24 0.08 -49.46
CA ALA A 292 -20.18 1.23 -48.57
C ALA A 292 -20.49 2.55 -49.30
N GLU A 293 -19.94 2.76 -50.49
CA GLU A 293 -20.18 3.99 -51.28
C GLU A 293 -21.68 4.14 -51.63
N GLU A 294 -22.33 3.10 -52.17
CA GLU A 294 -23.74 3.15 -52.54
C GLU A 294 -24.65 3.47 -51.32
N HIS A 295 -24.46 2.77 -50.20
CA HIS A 295 -25.26 3.01 -48.99
C HIS A 295 -25.01 4.40 -48.38
N VAL A 296 -23.76 4.88 -48.38
CA VAL A 296 -23.43 6.20 -47.84
C VAL A 296 -24.00 7.30 -48.74
N TYR A 297 -23.88 7.20 -50.07
CA TYR A 297 -24.41 8.23 -50.97
C TYR A 297 -25.94 8.37 -50.87
N GLN A 298 -26.69 7.26 -50.92
CA GLN A 298 -28.15 7.29 -50.83
C GLN A 298 -28.65 7.90 -49.51
N ALA A 299 -28.07 7.50 -48.38
CA ALA A 299 -28.48 7.98 -47.06
C ALA A 299 -28.01 9.41 -46.76
N ILE A 300 -26.90 9.85 -47.37
CA ILE A 300 -26.49 11.25 -47.35
C ILE A 300 -27.47 12.10 -48.16
N GLU A 301 -27.85 11.69 -49.37
CA GLU A 301 -28.74 12.47 -50.24
C GLU A 301 -30.13 12.67 -49.62
N SER A 302 -30.70 11.62 -49.00
CA SER A 302 -31.95 11.74 -48.25
C SER A 302 -31.86 12.66 -47.02
N SER A 303 -30.67 12.80 -46.44
CA SER A 303 -30.41 13.61 -45.24
C SER A 303 -30.08 15.09 -45.50
N ILE A 304 -29.80 15.49 -46.76
CA ILE A 304 -29.35 16.86 -47.09
C ILE A 304 -30.27 17.96 -46.55
N ASN A 305 -31.58 17.73 -46.47
CA ASN A 305 -32.54 18.73 -46.00
C ASN A 305 -32.69 18.81 -44.46
N SER A 306 -31.98 17.99 -43.68
CA SER A 306 -32.02 18.05 -42.22
C SER A 306 -31.14 19.17 -41.65
N SER A 307 -31.64 19.86 -40.62
CA SER A 307 -30.87 20.84 -39.84
C SER A 307 -29.66 20.23 -39.11
N SER A 308 -29.73 18.95 -38.74
CA SER A 308 -28.62 18.22 -38.08
C SER A 308 -27.52 17.79 -39.04
N PHE A 309 -27.79 17.76 -40.36
CA PHE A 309 -26.83 17.24 -41.34
C PHE A 309 -25.61 18.15 -41.54
N ARG A 310 -25.76 19.47 -41.39
CA ARG A 310 -24.63 20.40 -41.49
C ARG A 310 -23.62 20.21 -40.33
N PRO A 311 -24.01 20.24 -39.04
CA PRO A 311 -23.12 19.91 -37.93
C PRO A 311 -22.42 18.56 -38.09
N PHE A 312 -23.16 17.52 -38.52
CA PHE A 312 -22.62 16.19 -38.80
C PHE A 312 -21.43 16.24 -39.78
N ILE A 313 -21.59 16.90 -40.95
CA ILE A 313 -20.52 17.00 -41.96
C ILE A 313 -19.32 17.81 -41.47
N GLU A 314 -19.56 18.91 -40.74
CA GLU A 314 -18.47 19.74 -40.19
C GLU A 314 -17.63 19.01 -39.13
N GLN A 315 -18.24 18.07 -38.39
CA GLN A 315 -17.61 17.25 -37.36
C GLN A 315 -16.95 15.97 -37.92
N MET A 316 -17.59 15.29 -38.89
CA MET A 316 -17.05 14.07 -39.52
C MET A 316 -15.72 14.28 -40.27
N GLY A 317 -15.33 15.52 -40.55
CA GLY A 317 -14.00 15.86 -41.07
C GLY A 317 -12.85 15.70 -40.06
N GLN A 318 -13.11 15.37 -38.79
CA GLN A 318 -12.06 15.17 -37.77
C GLN A 318 -11.50 13.73 -37.76
N PRO A 319 -10.18 13.54 -37.55
CA PRO A 319 -9.57 12.24 -37.27
C PRO A 319 -10.28 11.48 -36.14
N GLY A 320 -10.76 10.27 -36.43
CA GLY A 320 -11.48 9.40 -35.48
C GLY A 320 -12.96 9.73 -35.29
N ALA A 321 -13.51 10.75 -35.95
CA ALA A 321 -14.95 11.02 -35.86
C ALA A 321 -15.78 9.83 -36.36
N ILE A 322 -16.81 9.46 -35.60
CA ILE A 322 -17.80 8.44 -35.95
C ILE A 322 -19.16 9.10 -36.12
N GLY A 323 -19.86 8.75 -37.19
CA GLY A 323 -21.23 9.13 -37.46
C GLY A 323 -22.07 7.91 -37.80
N LEU A 324 -23.29 7.87 -37.27
CA LEU A 324 -24.27 6.85 -37.66
C LEU A 324 -25.07 7.35 -38.86
N ILE A 325 -25.36 6.45 -39.79
CA ILE A 325 -26.02 6.77 -41.06
C ILE A 325 -27.48 6.30 -41.00
N ILE A 326 -28.44 7.22 -41.14
CA ILE A 326 -29.87 6.89 -41.10
C ILE A 326 -30.30 6.39 -42.48
N THR A 327 -30.53 5.08 -42.60
CA THR A 327 -31.13 4.47 -43.79
C THR A 327 -32.66 4.37 -43.67
N ASN A 328 -33.20 4.22 -42.45
CA ASN A 328 -34.63 4.20 -42.18
C ASN A 328 -34.94 4.68 -40.75
N TYR A 329 -35.73 5.75 -40.62
CA TYR A 329 -36.17 6.26 -39.32
C TYR A 329 -37.14 5.32 -38.59
N SER A 330 -37.95 4.51 -39.29
CA SER A 330 -38.97 3.68 -38.63
C SER A 330 -38.37 2.57 -37.76
N SER A 331 -37.19 2.06 -38.14
CA SER A 331 -36.41 1.08 -37.37
C SER A 331 -35.69 1.66 -36.13
N LEU A 332 -35.70 2.99 -35.95
CA LEU A 332 -35.21 3.62 -34.72
C LEU A 332 -36.30 3.69 -33.64
N ILE A 333 -37.56 3.92 -34.07
CA ILE A 333 -38.73 4.03 -33.18
C ILE A 333 -39.18 2.64 -32.70
N HIS A 334 -39.00 1.62 -33.53
CA HIS A 334 -39.27 0.22 -33.20
C HIS A 334 -38.09 -0.65 -33.66
N PRO A 335 -37.01 -0.75 -32.87
CA PRO A 335 -35.89 -1.63 -33.20
C PRO A 335 -36.33 -3.10 -33.18
N PRO A 336 -35.85 -3.94 -34.12
CA PRO A 336 -35.99 -5.40 -34.01
C PRO A 336 -35.15 -5.93 -32.85
N ASP A 337 -35.38 -7.18 -32.41
CA ASP A 337 -34.68 -7.79 -31.27
C ASP A 337 -33.13 -7.82 -31.42
N PHE A 338 -32.63 -7.81 -32.66
CA PHE A 338 -31.21 -7.70 -32.99
C PHE A 338 -30.98 -6.54 -33.98
N PRO A 339 -30.91 -5.29 -33.48
CA PRO A 339 -30.78 -4.11 -34.32
C PRO A 339 -29.34 -3.92 -34.85
N THR A 340 -29.22 -3.19 -35.97
CA THR A 340 -27.94 -2.88 -36.63
C THR A 340 -27.80 -1.39 -36.89
N LEU A 341 -26.69 -0.79 -36.45
CA LEU A 341 -26.33 0.59 -36.75
C LEU A 341 -25.39 0.63 -37.95
N PRO A 342 -25.72 1.33 -39.05
CA PRO A 342 -24.78 1.58 -40.13
C PRO A 342 -23.85 2.72 -39.70
N LEU A 343 -22.56 2.44 -39.62
CA LEU A 343 -21.53 3.28 -38.99
C LEU A 343 -20.49 3.71 -40.02
N LEU A 344 -20.23 5.02 -40.07
CA LEU A 344 -19.15 5.63 -40.84
C LEU A 344 -18.09 6.18 -39.87
N ILE A 345 -16.81 5.87 -40.07
CA ILE A 345 -15.70 6.37 -39.24
C ILE A 345 -14.59 6.98 -40.10
N ASN A 346 -14.11 8.17 -39.72
CA ASN A 346 -12.98 8.83 -40.36
C ASN A 346 -11.65 8.27 -39.82
N VAL A 347 -10.99 7.44 -40.62
CA VAL A 347 -9.73 6.75 -40.25
C VAL A 347 -8.47 7.54 -40.61
N ALA A 348 -8.58 8.78 -41.11
CA ALA A 348 -7.42 9.60 -41.48
C ALA A 348 -6.61 10.08 -40.25
N ARG A 349 -5.27 9.99 -40.30
CA ARG A 349 -4.36 10.42 -39.20
C ARG A 349 -4.38 11.92 -38.94
N LYS A 350 -4.74 12.72 -39.93
CA LYS A 350 -4.75 14.19 -39.90
C LYS A 350 -5.97 14.68 -40.68
N ARG A 351 -6.56 15.79 -40.25
CA ARG A 351 -7.64 16.47 -40.99
C ARG A 351 -7.15 16.84 -42.38
N SER A 352 -7.88 16.46 -43.42
CA SER A 352 -7.56 16.88 -44.79
C SER A 352 -7.75 18.39 -44.91
N LEU A 353 -6.69 19.10 -45.29
CA LEU A 353 -6.72 20.53 -45.61
C LEU A 353 -6.38 20.79 -47.10
N ASN A 354 -5.99 19.75 -47.85
CA ASN A 354 -5.50 19.86 -49.22
C ASN A 354 -6.34 18.96 -50.16
N VAL A 355 -7.40 19.55 -50.71
CA VAL A 355 -8.34 18.90 -51.64
C VAL A 355 -7.64 18.34 -52.90
N ASN A 356 -6.52 18.94 -53.31
CA ASN A 356 -5.96 18.79 -54.66
C ASN A 356 -4.98 17.62 -54.87
N ASN A 357 -4.69 16.79 -53.86
CA ASN A 357 -3.78 15.64 -54.04
C ASN A 357 -4.56 14.34 -54.24
N TYR A 358 -4.17 13.54 -55.24
CA TYR A 358 -4.93 12.36 -55.68
C TYR A 358 -4.84 11.18 -54.71
N ASP A 359 -5.90 10.36 -54.74
CA ASP A 359 -6.17 9.10 -54.05
C ASP A 359 -4.99 8.37 -53.38
N VAL A 360 -4.77 8.62 -52.09
CA VAL A 360 -4.08 7.69 -51.19
C VAL A 360 -4.67 7.74 -49.77
N CYS A 361 -5.81 7.08 -49.60
CA CYS A 361 -6.15 6.45 -48.32
C CYS A 361 -5.34 5.17 -48.21
N ASN A 362 -4.33 5.16 -47.35
CA ASN A 362 -3.40 4.06 -47.18
C ASN A 362 -2.86 4.03 -45.73
N SER A 363 -2.02 3.05 -45.41
CA SER A 363 -1.38 2.88 -44.10
C SER A 363 -0.41 3.98 -43.67
N ASN A 364 -0.07 4.92 -44.55
CA ASN A 364 0.70 6.12 -44.21
C ASN A 364 -0.22 7.30 -43.84
N THR A 365 -1.40 7.40 -44.45
CA THR A 365 -2.38 8.48 -44.24
C THR A 365 -3.48 8.13 -43.24
N THR A 366 -3.74 6.85 -42.97
CA THR A 366 -4.79 6.36 -42.06
C THR A 366 -4.24 5.67 -40.82
N PHE A 367 -5.06 5.52 -39.78
CA PHE A 367 -4.72 4.72 -38.58
C PHE A 367 -4.71 3.20 -38.84
N LEU A 368 -5.09 2.75 -40.03
CA LEU A 368 -5.14 1.33 -40.37
C LEU A 368 -3.74 0.77 -40.68
N PRO A 369 -3.44 -0.48 -40.30
CA PRO A 369 -2.22 -1.16 -40.73
C PRO A 369 -2.24 -1.47 -42.23
N ASN A 370 -1.18 -2.11 -42.75
CA ASN A 370 -1.13 -2.63 -44.13
C ASN A 370 -2.10 -3.80 -44.39
N ASP A 371 -2.79 -4.30 -43.36
CA ASP A 371 -3.73 -5.42 -43.49
C ASP A 371 -5.04 -4.97 -44.14
N THR A 372 -5.55 -5.78 -45.07
CA THR A 372 -6.70 -5.46 -45.93
C THR A 372 -8.06 -5.80 -45.30
N THR A 373 -8.08 -6.20 -44.03
CA THR A 373 -9.28 -6.60 -43.28
C THR A 373 -10.31 -5.48 -43.06
N VAL A 374 -9.89 -4.22 -43.16
CA VAL A 374 -10.78 -3.04 -43.07
C VAL A 374 -10.77 -2.25 -44.40
N PRO A 375 -11.78 -2.46 -45.27
CA PRO A 375 -11.94 -1.65 -46.46
C PRO A 375 -12.15 -0.17 -46.10
N ASN A 376 -11.39 0.70 -46.76
CA ASN A 376 -11.46 2.14 -46.58
C ASN A 376 -11.44 2.85 -47.94
N PHE A 377 -12.06 4.03 -48.00
CA PHE A 377 -12.31 4.77 -49.24
C PHE A 377 -12.30 6.28 -48.98
N ARG A 378 -12.04 7.06 -50.03
CA ARG A 378 -12.11 8.53 -49.96
C ARG A 378 -13.48 9.00 -50.40
N LEU A 379 -14.22 9.63 -49.50
CA LEU A 379 -15.33 10.49 -49.90
C LEU A 379 -14.74 11.84 -50.31
N ASN A 380 -15.07 12.31 -51.51
CA ASN A 380 -14.61 13.60 -52.06
C ASN A 380 -15.72 14.42 -52.75
N ARG A 381 -16.94 13.89 -52.83
CA ARG A 381 -18.08 14.43 -53.60
C ARG A 381 -19.43 14.21 -52.91
N VAL A 382 -19.58 14.72 -51.70
CA VAL A 382 -20.90 14.97 -51.10
C VAL A 382 -21.28 16.41 -51.42
N TYR A 383 -22.17 16.62 -52.40
CA TYR A 383 -22.62 17.95 -52.81
C TYR A 383 -23.91 18.37 -52.10
N ALA A 384 -23.83 18.60 -50.78
CA ALA A 384 -24.95 19.14 -50.02
C ALA A 384 -25.16 20.63 -50.36
N ARG A 385 -26.10 20.91 -51.26
CA ARG A 385 -26.35 22.25 -51.84
C ARG A 385 -27.34 23.07 -51.02
N PHE A 386 -26.91 23.47 -49.82
CA PHE A 386 -27.67 24.41 -49.00
C PHE A 386 -27.77 25.80 -49.68
N ALA A 387 -28.81 26.56 -49.36
CA ALA A 387 -29.24 27.77 -50.09
C ALA A 387 -28.22 28.93 -50.23
N SER A 388 -27.04 28.82 -49.61
CA SER A 388 -25.94 29.79 -49.73
C SER A 388 -24.53 29.18 -49.63
N SER A 389 -24.39 27.85 -49.51
CA SER A 389 -23.08 27.20 -49.30
C SER A 389 -23.02 25.75 -49.77
N THR A 390 -21.84 25.33 -50.21
CA THR A 390 -21.49 23.94 -50.50
C THR A 390 -20.62 23.38 -49.38
N LEU A 391 -21.11 22.39 -48.64
CA LEU A 391 -20.31 21.63 -47.69
C LEU A 391 -19.62 20.47 -48.40
N PHE A 392 -18.38 20.17 -48.00
CA PHE A 392 -17.59 19.07 -48.53
C PHE A 392 -17.20 18.12 -47.41
N LEU A 393 -17.56 16.84 -47.54
CA LEU A 393 -16.99 15.76 -46.77
C LEU A 393 -15.76 15.23 -47.52
N ASP A 394 -14.56 15.62 -47.07
CA ASP A 394 -13.27 15.08 -47.55
C ASP A 394 -12.54 14.37 -46.40
N GLY A 395 -12.11 13.13 -46.66
CA GLY A 395 -11.47 12.29 -45.66
C GLY A 395 -11.37 10.83 -46.12
N CYS A 396 -10.64 10.02 -45.34
CA CYS A 396 -10.57 8.58 -45.54
C CYS A 396 -11.51 7.91 -44.54
N PHE A 397 -12.51 7.20 -45.05
CA PHE A 397 -13.56 6.60 -44.24
C PHE A 397 -13.57 5.08 -44.37
N ALA A 398 -13.97 4.41 -43.30
CA ALA A 398 -14.37 3.00 -43.30
C ALA A 398 -15.84 2.91 -42.87
N TYR A 399 -16.55 1.88 -43.32
CA TYR A 399 -17.97 1.68 -43.07
C TYR A 399 -18.24 0.27 -42.52
N ALA A 400 -19.07 0.17 -41.49
CA ALA A 400 -19.47 -1.09 -40.90
C ALA A 400 -20.95 -1.13 -40.56
N ASN A 401 -21.55 -2.32 -40.64
CA ASN A 401 -22.79 -2.62 -39.93
C ASN A 401 -22.44 -3.13 -38.52
N VAL A 402 -22.95 -2.46 -37.49
CA VAL A 402 -22.70 -2.82 -36.09
C VAL A 402 -23.96 -3.41 -35.47
N SER A 403 -23.96 -4.71 -35.21
CA SER A 403 -25.01 -5.35 -34.40
C SER A 403 -24.80 -5.00 -32.93
N TYR A 404 -25.87 -4.63 -32.25
CA TYR A 404 -25.83 -4.23 -30.84
C TYR A 404 -27.00 -4.78 -30.03
N HIS A 405 -26.87 -4.70 -28.71
CA HIS A 405 -27.93 -4.84 -27.73
C HIS A 405 -27.90 -3.60 -26.82
N THR A 406 -29.06 -3.12 -26.37
CA THR A 406 -29.20 -1.92 -25.54
C THR A 406 -30.21 -2.17 -24.43
N GLY A 407 -30.10 -1.45 -23.32
CA GLY A 407 -31.00 -1.58 -22.18
C GLY A 407 -30.52 -0.78 -20.98
N PHE A 408 -30.98 -1.17 -19.79
CA PHE A 408 -30.47 -0.64 -18.53
C PHE A 408 -30.43 -1.75 -17.48
N GLY A 409 -29.48 -1.65 -16.55
CA GLY A 409 -29.33 -2.61 -15.45
C GLY A 409 -29.55 -1.96 -14.09
N ILE A 410 -30.11 -2.69 -13.13
CA ILE A 410 -30.08 -2.27 -11.73
C ILE A 410 -28.79 -2.77 -11.09
N CYS A 411 -27.87 -1.83 -10.86
CA CYS A 411 -26.65 -2.03 -10.09
C CYS A 411 -26.96 -2.03 -8.60
N ARG A 412 -26.54 -3.06 -7.87
CA ARG A 412 -26.67 -3.13 -6.42
C ARG A 412 -25.32 -2.95 -5.73
N ASN A 413 -25.29 -2.18 -4.65
CA ASN A 413 -24.05 -1.75 -3.98
C ASN A 413 -23.04 -1.11 -4.96
N CYS A 414 -23.54 -0.33 -5.91
CA CYS A 414 -22.78 0.30 -6.99
C CYS A 414 -21.66 1.20 -6.43
N ARG A 415 -20.41 0.98 -6.83
CA ARG A 415 -19.26 1.62 -6.22
C ARG A 415 -18.94 2.97 -6.86
N VAL A 416 -18.75 3.99 -6.04
CA VAL A 416 -18.23 5.31 -6.43
C VAL A 416 -16.74 5.18 -6.76
N THR A 417 -16.34 5.33 -8.02
CA THR A 417 -14.93 5.13 -8.43
C THR A 417 -14.19 6.40 -8.82
N SER A 418 -14.91 7.46 -9.17
CA SER A 418 -14.38 8.84 -9.24
C SER A 418 -15.44 9.82 -8.71
N PRO A 419 -15.10 11.10 -8.46
CA PRO A 419 -16.11 12.11 -8.12
C PRO A 419 -17.23 12.13 -9.16
N SER A 420 -18.48 12.04 -8.69
CA SER A 420 -19.70 11.87 -9.50
C SER A 420 -19.82 10.58 -10.33
N THR A 421 -18.89 9.62 -10.30
CA THR A 421 -18.99 8.40 -11.12
C THR A 421 -19.21 7.15 -10.28
N VAL A 422 -20.21 6.36 -10.66
CA VAL A 422 -20.47 5.03 -10.14
C VAL A 422 -20.35 3.95 -11.22
N GLN A 423 -19.95 2.75 -10.82
CA GLN A 423 -19.81 1.58 -11.69
C GLN A 423 -20.33 0.30 -11.06
N ASN A 424 -20.63 -0.70 -11.88
CA ASN A 424 -20.82 -2.07 -11.43
C ASN A 424 -19.47 -2.76 -11.17
N ASP A 425 -19.38 -3.48 -10.05
CA ASP A 425 -18.33 -4.49 -9.80
C ASP A 425 -18.91 -5.93 -9.85
N THR A 426 -20.21 -6.06 -10.11
CA THR A 426 -20.92 -7.34 -10.31
C THR A 426 -21.60 -7.37 -11.67
N GLU A 427 -22.04 -8.55 -12.09
CA GLU A 427 -23.04 -8.70 -13.14
C GLU A 427 -24.32 -7.91 -12.76
N LEU A 428 -25.01 -7.38 -13.77
CA LEU A 428 -26.19 -6.53 -13.59
C LEU A 428 -27.47 -7.32 -13.77
N GLN A 429 -28.49 -6.96 -12.99
CA GLN A 429 -29.85 -7.38 -13.28
C GLN A 429 -30.34 -6.56 -14.49
N GLU A 430 -30.17 -7.10 -15.70
CA GLU A 430 -30.69 -6.53 -16.93
C GLU A 430 -32.21 -6.36 -16.85
N MET A 431 -32.68 -5.18 -17.25
CA MET A 431 -34.09 -4.88 -17.48
C MET A 431 -34.33 -4.68 -18.97
N LYS A 432 -35.50 -5.10 -19.46
CA LYS A 432 -35.91 -4.86 -20.84
C LYS A 432 -35.89 -3.36 -21.14
N THR A 433 -35.53 -3.00 -22.38
CA THR A 433 -35.46 -1.62 -22.87
C THR A 433 -36.62 -0.75 -22.38
N SER A 434 -36.27 0.40 -21.81
CA SER A 434 -37.22 1.49 -21.61
C SER A 434 -37.11 2.44 -22.79
N SER A 435 -38.14 3.23 -23.07
CA SER A 435 -38.08 4.22 -24.16
C SER A 435 -36.81 5.09 -24.10
N LEU A 436 -36.35 5.43 -22.90
CA LEU A 436 -35.10 6.17 -22.64
C LEU A 436 -33.84 5.49 -23.22
N THR A 437 -33.74 4.15 -23.19
CA THR A 437 -32.55 3.44 -23.72
C THR A 437 -32.49 3.47 -25.24
N ASP A 438 -33.65 3.63 -25.88
CA ASP A 438 -33.83 3.62 -27.32
C ASP A 438 -33.70 5.06 -27.86
N TYR A 439 -34.27 6.05 -27.17
CA TYR A 439 -34.01 7.48 -27.40
C TYR A 439 -32.53 7.85 -27.25
N ALA A 440 -31.81 7.24 -26.31
CA ALA A 440 -30.36 7.41 -26.21
C ALA A 440 -29.61 6.92 -27.45
N VAL A 441 -30.14 5.94 -28.20
CA VAL A 441 -29.60 5.52 -29.51
C VAL A 441 -30.07 6.45 -30.64
N GLU A 442 -31.32 6.94 -30.64
CA GLU A 442 -31.78 7.97 -31.60
C GLU A 442 -30.85 9.20 -31.56
N LEU A 443 -30.48 9.64 -30.35
CA LEU A 443 -29.56 10.78 -30.14
C LEU A 443 -28.12 10.51 -30.60
N MET A 444 -27.66 9.26 -30.71
CA MET A 444 -26.31 8.97 -31.24
C MET A 444 -26.17 9.38 -32.71
N TYR A 445 -27.27 9.41 -33.47
CA TYR A 445 -27.22 9.87 -34.87
C TYR A 445 -26.91 11.37 -35.01
N GLU A 446 -27.28 12.19 -34.03
CA GLU A 446 -26.99 13.63 -34.01
C GLU A 446 -25.68 13.97 -33.27
N TYR A 447 -25.41 13.33 -32.13
CA TYR A 447 -24.33 13.74 -31.22
C TYR A 447 -23.06 12.88 -31.25
N LEU A 448 -23.05 11.67 -31.84
CA LEU A 448 -21.83 10.85 -31.89
C LEU A 448 -20.62 11.54 -32.58
N PRO A 449 -20.79 12.34 -33.66
CA PRO A 449 -19.68 13.07 -34.26
C PRO A 449 -19.11 14.21 -33.39
N SER A 450 -19.87 14.71 -32.40
CA SER A 450 -19.39 15.74 -31.45
C SER A 450 -18.72 15.13 -30.22
N LEU A 451 -19.10 13.90 -29.86
CA LEU A 451 -18.55 13.13 -28.74
C LEU A 451 -17.24 12.40 -29.10
N THR A 452 -17.10 11.90 -30.33
CA THR A 452 -15.92 11.12 -30.73
C THR A 452 -14.58 11.88 -30.82
N PRO A 453 -14.55 13.21 -31.01
CA PRO A 453 -13.34 14.01 -30.82
C PRO A 453 -12.82 14.12 -29.36
N VAL A 454 -13.56 13.65 -28.36
CA VAL A 454 -13.21 13.76 -26.92
C VAL A 454 -12.16 12.72 -26.53
N LYS A 455 -10.90 12.97 -26.94
CA LYS A 455 -9.76 12.05 -26.77
C LYS A 455 -9.43 11.62 -25.33
N SER A 456 -9.86 12.37 -24.32
CA SER A 456 -9.65 12.03 -22.91
C SER A 456 -10.50 10.84 -22.44
N ALA A 457 -11.62 10.58 -23.12
CA ALA A 457 -12.63 9.60 -22.72
C ALA A 457 -12.70 8.37 -23.63
N LEU A 458 -11.77 8.25 -24.59
CA LEU A 458 -11.71 7.20 -25.60
C LEU A 458 -10.29 6.63 -25.72
N PRO A 459 -10.12 5.34 -26.03
CA PRO A 459 -8.81 4.74 -26.27
C PRO A 459 -8.16 5.31 -27.53
N GLU A 460 -6.87 5.05 -27.74
CA GLU A 460 -6.21 5.50 -28.97
C GLU A 460 -6.59 4.64 -30.18
N LEU A 461 -7.11 5.29 -31.22
CA LEU A 461 -7.54 4.68 -32.49
C LEU A 461 -6.41 3.94 -33.23
N ALA A 462 -5.14 4.24 -32.91
CA ALA A 462 -3.98 3.55 -33.49
C ALA A 462 -3.78 2.12 -32.93
N ASP A 463 -4.28 1.82 -31.73
CA ASP A 463 -4.07 0.51 -31.08
C ASP A 463 -5.02 -0.56 -31.63
N SER A 464 -6.31 -0.21 -31.77
CA SER A 464 -7.33 -1.10 -32.33
C SER A 464 -8.57 -0.33 -32.74
N LEU A 465 -8.90 -0.38 -34.05
CA LEU A 465 -10.12 0.18 -34.62
C LEU A 465 -11.38 -0.40 -33.98
N GLU A 466 -11.44 -1.72 -33.79
CA GLU A 466 -12.62 -2.39 -33.23
C GLU A 466 -12.81 -2.02 -31.76
N THR A 467 -11.73 -1.95 -30.98
CA THR A 467 -11.77 -1.52 -29.59
C THR A 467 -12.20 -0.05 -29.48
N TYR A 468 -11.70 0.82 -30.38
CA TYR A 468 -12.12 2.22 -30.47
C TYR A 468 -13.61 2.35 -30.79
N VAL A 469 -14.11 1.67 -31.83
CA VAL A 469 -15.54 1.70 -32.21
C VAL A 469 -16.43 1.18 -31.08
N LYS A 470 -16.07 0.06 -30.43
CA LYS A 470 -16.82 -0.49 -29.29
C LYS A 470 -16.85 0.50 -28.12
N ALA A 471 -15.69 1.05 -27.72
CA ALA A 471 -15.62 2.04 -26.66
C ALA A 471 -16.41 3.31 -27.00
N ALA A 472 -16.27 3.85 -28.21
CA ALA A 472 -16.95 5.07 -28.64
C ALA A 472 -18.47 4.94 -28.61
N LEU A 473 -19.02 3.82 -29.07
CA LEU A 473 -20.48 3.58 -29.03
C LEU A 473 -21.00 3.43 -27.60
N ILE A 474 -20.38 2.55 -26.79
CA ILE A 474 -20.80 2.27 -25.41
C ILE A 474 -20.76 3.55 -24.55
N ARG A 475 -19.67 4.31 -24.67
CA ARG A 475 -19.43 5.50 -23.84
C ARG A 475 -20.29 6.68 -24.26
N SER A 476 -20.53 6.85 -25.56
CA SER A 476 -21.43 7.89 -26.06
C SER A 476 -22.90 7.59 -25.73
N HIS A 477 -23.33 6.32 -25.83
CA HIS A 477 -24.66 5.92 -25.36
C HIS A 477 -24.84 6.19 -23.86
N SER A 478 -23.89 5.75 -23.02
CA SER A 478 -23.89 6.06 -21.59
C SER A 478 -23.94 7.58 -21.32
N ALA A 479 -23.12 8.37 -22.02
CA ALA A 479 -23.11 9.82 -21.85
C ALA A 479 -24.46 10.48 -22.20
N LEU A 480 -25.05 10.16 -23.36
CA LEU A 480 -26.33 10.69 -23.82
C LEU A 480 -27.49 10.25 -22.92
N TRP A 481 -27.51 8.98 -22.51
CA TRP A 481 -28.48 8.44 -21.56
C TRP A 481 -28.38 9.15 -20.21
N ASN A 482 -27.15 9.36 -19.68
CA ASN A 482 -26.94 10.06 -18.43
C ASN A 482 -27.44 11.51 -18.52
N THR A 483 -27.10 12.25 -19.59
CA THR A 483 -27.54 13.65 -19.74
C THR A 483 -29.06 13.77 -19.82
N TRP A 484 -29.74 12.90 -20.57
CA TRP A 484 -31.21 12.89 -20.62
C TRP A 484 -31.84 12.46 -19.29
N ASN A 485 -31.26 11.48 -18.61
CA ASN A 485 -31.75 10.97 -17.35
C ASN A 485 -31.50 11.97 -16.19
N ASP A 486 -30.45 12.79 -16.26
CA ASP A 486 -30.20 13.86 -15.29
C ASP A 486 -31.08 15.11 -15.56
N GLU A 487 -31.52 15.35 -16.80
CA GLU A 487 -32.43 16.44 -17.19
C GLU A 487 -33.92 16.11 -16.95
N PHE A 488 -34.36 14.88 -17.23
CA PHE A 488 -35.78 14.48 -17.21
C PHE A 488 -36.12 13.29 -16.30
N GLY A 489 -35.12 12.63 -15.68
CA GLY A 489 -35.34 11.45 -14.83
C GLY A 489 -36.02 11.79 -13.50
N TYR A 490 -36.82 10.86 -12.98
CA TYR A 490 -37.50 11.05 -11.70
C TYR A 490 -36.53 10.84 -10.55
N THR A 491 -36.51 11.76 -9.58
CA THR A 491 -35.71 11.60 -8.36
C THR A 491 -36.15 10.35 -7.58
N GLN A 492 -35.25 9.39 -7.44
CA GLN A 492 -35.39 8.20 -6.60
C GLN A 492 -34.40 8.28 -5.43
N ASN A 493 -34.80 7.80 -4.26
CA ASN A 493 -33.95 7.79 -3.08
C ASN A 493 -33.31 6.40 -2.92
N SER A 494 -31.99 6.33 -3.03
CA SER A 494 -31.21 5.11 -2.76
C SER A 494 -30.52 5.23 -1.42
N THR A 495 -30.35 4.14 -0.68
CA THR A 495 -29.44 4.12 0.48
C THR A 495 -27.99 4.04 0.01
N TYR A 496 -27.05 4.48 0.84
CA TYR A 496 -25.61 4.37 0.55
C TYR A 496 -24.78 4.02 1.79
N MET A 497 -23.65 3.37 1.58
CA MET A 497 -22.61 3.11 2.58
C MET A 497 -21.40 3.99 2.25
N PRO A 498 -21.17 5.10 2.97
CA PRO A 498 -20.03 5.96 2.72
C PRO A 498 -18.73 5.27 3.13
N SER A 499 -17.69 5.46 2.33
CA SER A 499 -16.33 5.03 2.67
C SER A 499 -15.59 6.07 3.50
N PHE A 500 -14.54 5.63 4.17
CA PHE A 500 -13.54 6.47 4.81
C PHE A 500 -12.14 5.95 4.50
N SER A 501 -11.17 6.86 4.46
CA SER A 501 -9.77 6.55 4.19
C SER A 501 -9.15 5.76 5.35
N THR A 502 -8.41 4.72 5.00
CA THR A 502 -7.70 3.83 5.92
C THR A 502 -6.28 3.58 5.43
N LEU A 503 -5.43 3.01 6.27
CA LEU A 503 -4.12 2.51 5.87
C LEU A 503 -4.10 1.00 6.00
N LYS A 504 -3.87 0.30 4.89
CA LYS A 504 -3.60 -1.13 4.88
C LYS A 504 -2.15 -1.34 5.29
N ALA A 505 -1.90 -2.19 6.28
CA ALA A 505 -0.55 -2.67 6.56
C ALA A 505 -0.18 -3.75 5.54
N GLU A 506 0.97 -3.61 4.90
CA GLU A 506 1.56 -4.58 3.97
C GLU A 506 2.95 -4.96 4.49
N ILE A 507 3.17 -6.26 4.70
CA ILE A 507 4.38 -6.75 5.37
C ILE A 507 5.35 -7.34 4.36
N SER A 508 6.56 -6.81 4.32
CA SER A 508 7.67 -7.39 3.55
C SER A 508 8.18 -8.65 4.25
N HIS A 509 7.60 -9.81 3.91
CA HIS A 509 7.94 -11.11 4.50
C HIS A 509 9.44 -11.40 4.46
N SER A 510 10.13 -11.06 3.36
CA SER A 510 11.58 -11.21 3.23
C SER A 510 12.38 -10.41 4.27
N ARG A 511 11.91 -9.22 4.67
CA ARG A 511 12.53 -8.43 5.74
C ARG A 511 12.25 -9.02 7.12
N VAL A 512 11.04 -9.55 7.36
CA VAL A 512 10.69 -10.26 8.61
C VAL A 512 11.50 -11.54 8.77
N TYR A 513 11.62 -12.38 7.73
CA TYR A 513 12.44 -13.60 7.78
C TYR A 513 13.93 -13.30 7.87
N GLY A 514 14.43 -12.25 7.20
CA GLY A 514 15.82 -11.79 7.34
C GLY A 514 16.13 -11.34 8.76
N TRP A 515 15.24 -10.56 9.37
CA TRP A 515 15.33 -10.17 10.79
C TRP A 515 15.28 -11.39 11.71
N LEU A 516 14.30 -12.28 11.54
CA LEU A 516 14.13 -13.47 12.37
C LEU A 516 15.38 -14.37 12.30
N THR A 517 15.99 -14.51 11.13
CA THR A 517 17.25 -15.26 10.96
C THR A 517 18.39 -14.67 11.81
N LEU A 518 18.50 -13.34 11.87
CA LEU A 518 19.48 -12.66 12.73
C LEU A 518 19.15 -12.86 14.23
N GLN A 519 17.87 -12.83 14.62
CA GLN A 519 17.45 -13.14 16.00
C GLN A 519 17.76 -14.58 16.39
N MET A 520 17.46 -15.55 15.52
CA MET A 520 17.70 -16.97 15.74
C MET A 520 19.21 -17.29 15.86
N SER A 521 20.08 -16.49 15.27
CA SER A 521 21.54 -16.68 15.38
C SER A 521 22.06 -16.52 16.81
N LEU A 522 21.41 -15.70 17.66
CA LEU A 522 21.69 -15.61 19.09
C LEU A 522 21.37 -16.93 19.79
N THR A 523 20.18 -17.49 19.53
CA THR A 523 19.75 -18.78 20.10
C THR A 523 20.69 -19.91 19.68
N LEU A 524 21.08 -19.95 18.40
CA LEU A 524 22.03 -20.94 17.89
C LEU A 524 23.43 -20.78 18.53
N ALA A 525 23.94 -19.56 18.65
CA ALA A 525 25.20 -19.27 19.34
C ALA A 525 25.16 -19.69 20.81
N GLY A 526 24.04 -19.45 21.50
CA GLY A 526 23.85 -19.86 22.88
C GLY A 526 23.84 -21.38 23.06
N LEU A 527 23.16 -22.12 22.18
CA LEU A 527 23.16 -23.58 22.18
C LEU A 527 24.57 -24.16 21.90
N VAL A 528 25.31 -23.59 20.95
CA VAL A 528 26.70 -23.97 20.68
C VAL A 528 27.59 -23.70 21.89
N PHE A 529 27.42 -22.54 22.56
CA PHE A 529 28.16 -22.23 23.79
C PHE A 529 27.88 -23.22 24.91
N ILE A 530 26.60 -23.52 25.19
CA ILE A 530 26.20 -24.50 26.21
C ILE A 530 26.82 -25.87 25.90
N ARG A 531 26.83 -26.29 24.63
CA ARG A 531 27.44 -27.57 24.22
C ARG A 531 28.96 -27.61 24.41
N LEU A 532 29.65 -26.49 24.21
CA LEU A 532 31.09 -26.34 24.49
C LEU A 532 31.40 -26.33 25.99
N GLN A 533 30.58 -25.63 26.80
CA GLN A 533 30.73 -25.54 28.25
C GLN A 533 30.56 -26.91 28.91
N TRP A 534 29.64 -27.74 28.40
CA TRP A 534 29.42 -29.12 28.87
C TRP A 534 30.64 -30.05 28.73
N GLY A 535 31.62 -29.69 27.90
CA GLY A 535 32.87 -30.43 27.69
C GLY A 535 34.10 -29.66 28.16
N SER A 536 33.99 -28.97 29.31
CA SER A 536 35.04 -28.12 29.87
C SER A 536 35.29 -28.47 31.34
N GLU A 537 36.57 -28.60 31.71
CA GLU A 537 37.00 -28.95 33.08
C GLU A 537 36.82 -27.81 34.09
N TYR A 538 36.79 -26.57 33.59
CA TYR A 538 36.49 -25.37 34.38
C TYR A 538 35.02 -25.38 34.78
N SER A 539 34.77 -25.42 36.09
CA SER A 539 33.41 -25.39 36.65
C SER A 539 32.66 -24.13 36.23
N LEU A 540 31.33 -24.26 36.19
CA LEU A 540 30.44 -23.17 35.83
C LEU A 540 30.48 -22.10 36.93
N ILE A 541 30.73 -20.85 36.58
CA ILE A 541 30.63 -19.75 37.54
C ILE A 541 29.16 -19.38 37.65
N ASP A 542 28.60 -19.68 38.81
CA ASP A 542 27.16 -19.58 39.08
C ASP A 542 26.69 -18.12 39.08
N ASP A 543 27.47 -17.19 39.64
CA ASP A 543 27.20 -15.74 39.58
C ASP A 543 28.27 -14.97 38.78
N THR A 544 27.95 -14.65 37.53
CA THR A 544 28.81 -13.82 36.66
C THR A 544 28.86 -12.33 37.03
N SER A 545 28.14 -11.88 38.05
CA SER A 545 28.26 -10.53 38.63
C SER A 545 29.25 -10.49 39.80
N MET A 546 29.35 -11.56 40.59
CA MET A 546 30.33 -11.68 41.68
C MET A 546 31.75 -12.05 41.20
N VAL A 547 31.89 -12.57 39.98
CA VAL A 547 33.14 -12.81 39.23
C VAL A 547 34.30 -11.85 39.51
N ALA A 548 34.05 -10.54 39.64
CA ALA A 548 35.11 -9.55 39.84
C ALA A 548 35.65 -9.49 41.28
N PHE A 549 34.93 -10.08 42.23
CA PHE A 549 35.27 -10.24 43.64
C PHE A 549 35.73 -11.68 43.97
N ASP A 550 35.20 -12.68 43.25
CA ASP A 550 35.58 -14.11 43.38
C ASP A 550 36.98 -14.43 42.82
N ILE A 551 37.58 -13.50 42.06
CA ILE A 551 38.96 -13.60 41.56
C ILE A 551 39.92 -12.94 42.56
N ASP A 552 40.81 -13.72 43.15
CA ASP A 552 41.98 -13.19 43.83
C ASP A 552 43.02 -12.67 42.81
N SER A 553 43.48 -11.43 43.02
CA SER A 553 44.50 -10.76 42.22
C SER A 553 45.75 -10.36 43.01
N THR A 554 45.89 -10.82 44.26
CA THR A 554 47.05 -10.54 45.13
C THR A 554 48.38 -11.04 44.56
N GLU A 555 48.34 -12.08 43.71
CA GLU A 555 49.52 -12.63 43.01
C GLU A 555 49.92 -11.84 41.75
N VAL A 556 49.15 -10.82 41.35
CA VAL A 556 49.54 -9.90 40.26
C VAL A 556 50.52 -8.85 40.82
N PRO A 557 51.73 -8.71 40.27
CA PRO A 557 52.70 -7.73 40.75
C PRO A 557 52.14 -6.30 40.75
N LYS A 558 52.22 -5.64 41.92
CA LYS A 558 51.87 -4.21 42.03
C LYS A 558 52.88 -3.39 41.21
N PRO A 559 52.44 -2.46 40.34
CA PRO A 559 53.34 -1.71 39.47
C PRO A 559 54.32 -0.88 40.32
N SER A 560 55.62 -1.17 40.20
CA SER A 560 56.65 -0.49 40.98
C SER A 560 56.97 0.88 40.37
N ARG A 561 57.42 1.83 41.20
CA ARG A 561 57.68 3.21 40.73
C ARG A 561 58.86 3.32 39.75
N SER A 562 59.68 2.27 39.64
CA SER A 562 60.80 2.10 38.70
C SER A 562 60.51 1.13 37.55
N ASP A 563 59.40 0.37 37.61
CA ASP A 563 59.03 -0.64 36.61
C ASP A 563 57.68 -0.24 35.99
N LYS A 564 57.77 0.64 34.97
CA LYS A 564 56.61 1.41 34.49
C LYS A 564 55.61 0.63 33.65
N ASP A 565 56.00 -0.53 33.13
CA ASP A 565 55.15 -1.37 32.29
C ASP A 565 55.24 -2.82 32.74
N MET A 566 54.27 -3.26 33.55
CA MET A 566 53.74 -4.62 33.39
C MET A 566 53.40 -4.76 31.90
N PRO A 567 54.10 -5.59 31.12
CA PRO A 567 54.03 -5.50 29.65
C PRO A 567 52.59 -5.67 29.16
N ARG A 568 52.17 -4.87 28.17
CA ARG A 568 50.79 -4.93 27.62
C ARG A 568 50.40 -6.34 27.16
N ASP A 569 51.41 -7.12 26.78
CA ASP A 569 51.31 -8.47 26.23
C ASP A 569 51.67 -9.55 27.28
N SER A 570 51.75 -9.19 28.56
CA SER A 570 51.84 -10.15 29.66
C SER A 570 50.52 -10.94 29.77
N MET A 571 50.62 -12.27 29.66
CA MET A 571 49.47 -13.15 29.69
C MET A 571 48.99 -13.36 31.12
N LEU A 572 47.73 -13.01 31.38
CA LEU A 572 47.03 -13.32 32.62
C LEU A 572 46.36 -14.68 32.49
N ARG A 573 46.65 -15.59 33.42
CA ARG A 573 45.97 -16.88 33.55
C ARG A 573 45.05 -16.89 34.75
N ILE A 574 43.98 -17.67 34.68
CA ILE A 574 43.07 -17.94 35.80
C ILE A 574 43.20 -19.42 36.16
N GLU A 575 43.74 -19.70 37.34
CA GLU A 575 43.99 -21.07 37.83
C GLU A 575 43.33 -21.24 39.20
N ALA A 576 42.83 -22.45 39.48
CA ALA A 576 42.20 -22.77 40.77
C ALA A 576 43.27 -23.15 41.80
N LYS A 577 43.13 -22.62 43.02
CA LYS A 577 43.94 -22.96 44.19
C LYS A 577 43.04 -23.33 45.37
N GLU A 578 43.66 -23.78 46.46
CA GLU A 578 42.98 -24.26 47.68
C GLU A 578 42.05 -23.22 48.33
N ASP A 579 42.27 -21.93 48.04
CA ASP A 579 41.55 -20.78 48.57
C ASP A 579 40.71 -20.01 47.51
N GLY A 580 40.65 -20.46 46.25
CA GLY A 580 39.78 -19.88 45.23
C GLY A 580 40.37 -19.78 43.82
N TRP A 581 39.77 -18.97 42.96
CA TRP A 581 40.29 -18.67 41.61
C TRP A 581 41.30 -17.52 41.68
N LYS A 582 42.51 -17.73 41.17
CA LYS A 582 43.59 -16.72 41.20
C LYS A 582 44.00 -16.28 39.81
N VAL A 583 44.23 -14.98 39.64
CA VAL A 583 44.91 -14.43 38.46
C VAL A 583 46.41 -14.42 38.68
N ILE A 584 47.13 -15.16 37.84
CA ILE A 584 48.60 -15.22 37.82
C ILE A 584 49.14 -14.59 36.53
N VAL A 585 50.33 -14.00 36.60
CA VAL A 585 51.07 -13.55 35.41
C VAL A 585 51.94 -14.69 34.89
N ALA A 586 51.64 -15.19 33.70
CA ALA A 586 52.44 -16.22 33.05
C ALA A 586 53.79 -15.64 32.59
N SER A 587 54.89 -16.14 33.15
CA SER A 587 56.25 -15.70 32.83
C SER A 587 56.69 -16.27 31.47
N GLY A 588 56.86 -15.39 30.49
CA GLY A 588 57.12 -15.78 29.10
C GLY A 588 58.51 -16.38 28.88
N ARG A 589 58.59 -17.71 28.82
CA ARG A 589 59.63 -18.42 28.06
C ARG A 589 59.01 -19.16 26.87
N PHE A 590 59.17 -18.60 25.68
CA PHE A 590 59.21 -19.42 24.48
C PHE A 590 60.48 -20.27 24.55
N SER A 591 60.35 -21.54 24.89
CA SER A 591 61.42 -22.51 24.73
C SER A 591 61.62 -22.76 23.24
N HIS A 592 62.56 -22.04 22.63
CA HIS A 592 63.05 -22.35 21.28
C HIS A 592 63.93 -23.61 21.37
N GLY A 593 63.26 -24.76 21.51
CA GLY A 593 63.89 -26.08 21.47
C GLY A 593 64.55 -26.27 20.11
N SER A 594 65.87 -26.33 20.11
CA SER A 594 66.69 -26.61 18.93
C SER A 594 67.19 -28.05 19.04
N GLU A 595 66.42 -28.96 18.45
CA GLU A 595 66.87 -30.30 18.09
C GLU A 595 66.66 -30.48 16.58
N LEU A 596 67.48 -31.35 15.97
CA LEU A 596 67.66 -31.52 14.53
C LEU A 596 66.67 -32.52 13.91
#